data_AF-A0AAV8ZGW6-F1
#
_entry.id   AF-A0AAV8ZGW6-F1
#
_cell.length_a   1.000
_cell.length_b   1.000
_cell.length_c   1.000
_cell.angle_alpha   90.00
_cell.angle_beta   90.00
_cell.angle_gamma   90.00
#
_symmetry.space_group_name_H-M   'P 1'
#
loop_
_entity.id
_entity.type
_entity.pdbx_description
1 polymer ?
#
loop_
_entity_poly.entity_id
_entity_poly.type
_entity_poly.pdbx_seq_one_letter_code
_entity_poly.pdbx_strand_id
1 'polypeptide(L)'
;MGSIEAKDRKNSMGSAMNRYFRDEVDKLKITLGVSNSIEDKGSVLRFIPYLQCGIRHGCQDIGIKSLSGLKDMTNVGDFRFELRSHSTQMEGNVHSLFSYEKKVGLE
;
A
#
# COMPACT_ATOMS: atom_id res chain seq x y z
N MET A 1 14.22 4.99 -0.14
CA MET A 1 14.09 3.54 0.13
C MET A 1 15.07 3.17 1.22
N GLY A 2 14.58 2.62 2.35
CA GLY A 2 15.34 2.48 3.60
C GLY A 2 15.87 1.07 3.92
N SER A 3 15.63 0.08 3.05
CA SER A 3 16.17 -1.28 3.21
C SER A 3 17.66 -1.34 2.90
N ILE A 4 18.36 -2.31 3.49
CA ILE A 4 19.80 -2.50 3.26
C ILE A 4 20.11 -2.68 1.78
N GLU A 5 19.29 -3.50 1.10
CA GLU A 5 19.45 -3.80 -0.31
C GLU A 5 19.26 -2.56 -1.19
N ALA A 6 18.26 -1.73 -0.89
CA ALA A 6 18.02 -0.50 -1.64
C ALA A 6 19.12 0.55 -1.40
N LYS A 7 19.70 0.60 -0.20
CA LYS A 7 20.84 1.48 0.13
C LYS A 7 22.12 1.02 -0.57
N ASP A 8 22.36 -0.28 -0.63
CA ASP A 8 23.55 -0.85 -1.28
C ASP A 8 23.50 -0.74 -2.82
N ARG A 9 22.31 -0.72 -3.43
CA ARG A 9 22.15 -0.52 -4.89
C ARG A 9 22.33 0.91 -5.37
N LYS A 10 22.23 1.92 -4.50
CA LYS A 10 22.33 3.34 -4.89
C LYS A 10 23.74 3.75 -5.34
N ASN A 11 24.75 2.96 -4.98
CA ASN A 11 26.16 3.20 -5.31
C ASN A 11 26.68 2.28 -6.43
N SER A 12 25.80 1.60 -7.17
CA SER A 12 26.17 0.57 -8.15
C SER A 12 26.56 1.14 -9.52
N MET A 13 27.70 1.83 -9.57
CA MET A 13 28.71 1.56 -10.59
C MET A 13 29.65 0.50 -9.99
N GLY A 14 29.39 -0.78 -10.27
CA GLY A 14 30.30 -1.88 -9.92
C GLY A 14 30.18 -2.43 -8.50
N SER A 15 29.52 -3.58 -8.37
CA SER A 15 29.39 -4.37 -7.13
C SER A 15 30.73 -4.85 -6.52
N ALA A 16 31.86 -4.65 -7.21
CA ALA A 16 33.20 -4.98 -6.72
C ALA A 16 33.74 -3.93 -5.73
N MET A 17 33.50 -2.63 -5.96
CA MET A 17 34.09 -1.57 -5.12
C MET A 17 33.54 -1.60 -3.68
N ASN A 18 32.23 -1.88 -3.54
CA ASN A 18 31.52 -1.97 -2.24
C ASN A 18 31.88 -3.24 -1.44
N ARG A 19 32.47 -4.27 -2.07
CA ARG A 19 32.87 -5.51 -1.38
C ARG A 19 34.35 -5.51 -0.96
N TYR A 20 35.22 -4.84 -1.73
CA TYR A 20 36.68 -4.85 -1.49
C TYR A 20 37.23 -3.56 -0.85
N PHE A 21 36.58 -2.40 -1.03
CA PHE A 21 37.08 -1.09 -0.54
C PHE A 21 36.15 -0.46 0.51
N ARG A 22 35.65 -1.22 1.49
CA ARG A 22 34.91 -0.62 2.61
C ARG A 22 35.91 -0.01 3.60
N ASP A 23 36.02 1.32 3.60
CA ASP A 23 36.65 2.05 4.70
C ASP A 23 35.88 1.80 6.02
N GLU A 24 36.61 1.80 7.14
CA GLU A 24 36.08 1.47 8.48
C GLU A 24 34.92 2.36 8.95
N VAL A 25 34.70 3.49 8.26
CA VAL A 25 33.66 4.50 8.52
C VAL A 25 32.25 4.03 8.11
N ASP A 26 32.12 2.98 7.28
CA ASP A 26 30.83 2.47 6.77
C ASP A 26 30.32 1.22 7.53
N LYS A 27 30.86 0.93 8.73
CA LYS A 27 30.58 -0.30 9.51
C LYS A 27 29.16 -0.38 10.08
N LEU A 28 28.51 0.74 10.39
CA LEU A 28 27.19 0.76 11.05
C LEU A 28 26.09 1.37 10.17
N LYS A 29 25.43 0.51 9.38
CA LYS A 29 24.25 0.90 8.59
C LYS A 29 22.97 0.57 9.36
N ILE A 30 22.31 1.60 9.88
CA ILE A 30 20.97 1.46 10.46
C ILE A 30 19.94 1.46 9.32
N THR A 31 19.06 0.46 9.30
CA THR A 31 17.98 0.37 8.32
C THR A 31 16.63 0.65 8.97
N LEU A 32 15.73 1.26 8.21
CA LEU A 32 14.38 1.63 8.63
C LEU A 32 13.31 0.95 7.75
N GLY A 33 13.73 0.01 6.91
CA GLY A 33 12.85 -0.69 5.98
C GLY A 33 13.37 -2.08 5.70
N VAL A 34 12.48 -2.91 5.17
CA VAL A 34 12.72 -4.30 4.82
C VAL A 34 12.62 -4.50 3.31
N SER A 35 13.33 -5.49 2.79
CA SER A 35 13.12 -5.99 1.42
C SER A 35 12.17 -7.17 1.50
N ASN A 36 11.14 -7.21 0.65
CA ASN A 36 10.21 -8.33 0.55
C ASN A 36 9.82 -8.58 -0.92
N SER A 37 9.49 -9.82 -1.24
CA SER A 37 8.87 -10.21 -2.51
C SER A 37 7.34 -10.17 -2.38
N ILE A 38 6.67 -9.66 -3.41
CA ILE A 38 5.21 -9.61 -3.50
C ILE A 38 4.80 -10.39 -4.74
N GLU A 39 3.70 -11.13 -4.66
CA GLU A 39 3.10 -11.85 -5.80
C GLU A 39 2.69 -10.89 -6.93
N ASP A 40 2.68 -11.40 -8.16
CA ASP A 40 2.25 -10.62 -9.32
C ASP A 40 0.75 -10.29 -9.22
N LYS A 41 0.40 -9.05 -9.55
CA LYS A 41 -0.98 -8.53 -9.55
C LYS A 41 -1.52 -8.32 -10.97
N GLY A 42 -0.74 -8.66 -11.98
CA GLY A 42 -1.08 -8.48 -13.39
C GLY A 42 -0.84 -7.06 -13.90
N SER A 43 -1.35 -6.79 -15.12
CA SER A 43 -1.07 -5.54 -15.83
C SER A 43 -1.71 -4.32 -15.15
N VAL A 44 -0.91 -3.24 -15.06
CA VAL A 44 -1.34 -1.93 -14.58
C VAL A 44 -2.53 -1.38 -15.37
N LEU A 45 -2.60 -1.70 -16.68
CA LEU A 45 -3.70 -1.26 -17.55
C LEU A 45 -5.05 -1.87 -17.13
N ARG A 46 -5.04 -3.04 -16.48
CA ARG A 46 -6.25 -3.65 -15.91
C ARG A 46 -6.47 -3.21 -14.47
N PHE A 47 -5.39 -3.05 -13.72
CA PHE A 47 -5.43 -2.71 -12.30
C PHE A 47 -5.93 -1.28 -12.03
N ILE A 48 -5.48 -0.29 -12.81
CA ILE A 48 -5.86 1.11 -12.60
C ILE A 48 -7.37 1.33 -12.83
N PRO A 49 -8.00 0.85 -13.92
CA PRO A 49 -9.44 0.99 -14.10
C PRO A 49 -10.26 0.32 -13.00
N TYR A 50 -9.80 -0.83 -12.49
CA TYR A 50 -10.44 -1.51 -11.36
C TYR A 50 -10.42 -0.64 -10.09
N LEU A 51 -9.26 -0.06 -9.76
CA LEU A 51 -9.14 0.88 -8.62
C LEU A 51 -10.04 2.10 -8.82
N GLN A 52 -10.08 2.66 -10.03
CA GLN A 52 -10.92 3.82 -10.33
C GLN A 52 -12.40 3.49 -10.17
N CYS A 53 -12.83 2.31 -10.60
CA CYS A 53 -14.20 1.81 -10.41
C CYS A 53 -14.54 1.69 -8.91
N GLY A 54 -13.67 1.06 -8.12
CA GLY A 54 -13.84 0.92 -6.68
C GLY A 54 -13.95 2.26 -5.95
N ILE A 55 -13.13 3.25 -6.32
CA ILE A 55 -13.20 4.60 -5.75
C ILE A 55 -14.52 5.28 -6.13
N ARG A 56 -14.98 5.15 -7.39
CA ARG A 56 -16.27 5.72 -7.83
C ARG A 56 -17.45 5.11 -7.07
N HIS A 57 -17.48 3.79 -6.90
CA HIS A 57 -18.52 3.13 -6.10
C HIS A 57 -18.48 3.59 -4.64
N GLY A 58 -17.29 3.71 -4.05
CA GLY A 58 -17.15 4.28 -2.70
C GLY A 58 -17.68 5.71 -2.60
N CYS A 59 -17.42 6.56 -3.60
CA CYS A 59 -18.01 7.90 -3.65
C CYS A 59 -19.53 7.87 -3.78
N GLN A 60 -20.09 6.93 -4.55
CA GLN A 60 -21.53 6.74 -4.71
C GLN A 60 -22.20 6.28 -3.41
N ASP A 61 -21.62 5.32 -2.70
CA ASP A 61 -22.13 4.83 -1.42
C ASP A 61 -22.16 5.93 -0.36
N ILE A 62 -21.17 6.84 -0.40
CA ILE A 62 -21.12 8.03 0.44
C ILE A 62 -22.13 9.11 -0.04
N GLY A 63 -22.55 9.10 -1.30
CA GLY A 63 -23.47 10.08 -1.89
C GLY A 63 -22.80 11.32 -2.50
N ILE A 64 -21.52 11.24 -2.86
CA ILE A 64 -20.72 12.38 -3.34
C ILE A 64 -20.32 12.20 -4.80
N LYS A 65 -20.39 13.29 -5.57
CA LYS A 65 -20.15 13.27 -7.03
C LYS A 65 -18.69 13.47 -7.43
N SER A 66 -17.84 14.00 -6.55
CA SER A 66 -16.44 14.35 -6.86
C SER A 66 -15.54 14.33 -5.62
N LEU A 67 -14.24 14.11 -5.85
CA LEU A 67 -13.25 14.12 -4.76
C LEU A 67 -13.09 15.51 -4.11
N SER A 68 -13.29 16.58 -4.89
CA SER A 68 -13.34 17.94 -4.35
C SER A 68 -14.54 18.10 -3.41
N GLY A 69 -15.73 17.61 -3.81
CA GLY A 69 -16.91 17.62 -2.96
C GLY A 69 -16.72 16.84 -1.66
N LEU A 70 -15.99 15.71 -1.69
CA LEU A 70 -15.65 14.94 -0.48
C LEU A 70 -14.79 15.76 0.48
N LYS A 71 -13.78 16.47 -0.04
CA LYS A 71 -12.90 17.32 0.77
C LYS A 71 -13.68 18.48 1.39
N ASP A 72 -14.54 19.13 0.61
CA ASP A 72 -15.36 20.24 1.08
C ASP A 72 -16.34 19.79 2.17
N MET A 73 -17.06 18.69 1.96
CA MET A 73 -18.00 18.12 2.93
C MET A 73 -17.31 17.69 4.24
N THR A 74 -16.07 17.22 4.15
CA THR A 74 -15.25 16.88 5.33
C THR A 74 -14.86 18.14 6.11
N ASN A 75 -14.46 19.21 5.42
CA ASN A 75 -14.08 20.48 6.05
C ASN A 75 -15.27 21.18 6.71
N VAL A 76 -16.45 21.08 6.10
CA VAL A 76 -17.71 21.61 6.65
C VAL A 76 -18.20 20.79 7.85
N GLY A 77 -17.81 19.51 7.95
CA GLY A 77 -18.20 18.61 9.04
C GLY A 77 -19.52 17.87 8.81
N ASP A 78 -20.04 17.92 7.59
CA ASP A 78 -21.25 17.19 7.17
C ASP A 78 -20.96 15.69 6.98
N PHE A 79 -19.72 15.36 6.60
CA PHE A 79 -19.26 13.97 6.50
C PHE A 79 -18.88 13.42 7.89
N ARG A 80 -19.43 12.26 8.26
CA ARG A 80 -19.24 11.65 9.58
C ARG A 80 -18.38 10.38 9.48
N PHE A 81 -17.51 10.20 10.46
CA PHE A 81 -16.72 8.99 10.63
C PHE A 81 -17.13 8.27 11.91
N GLU A 82 -17.01 6.95 11.90
CA GLU A 82 -17.22 6.10 13.07
C GLU A 82 -15.93 5.37 13.43
N LEU A 83 -15.56 5.42 14.72
CA LEU A 83 -14.43 4.66 15.24
C LEU A 83 -14.83 3.20 15.40
N ARG A 84 -14.05 2.28 14.81
CA ARG A 84 -14.30 0.84 14.92
C ARG A 84 -13.32 0.16 15.88
N SER A 85 -13.86 -0.63 16.79
CA SER A 85 -13.07 -1.51 17.67
C SER A 85 -12.35 -2.61 16.88
N HIS A 86 -11.37 -3.26 17.50
CA HIS A 86 -10.66 -4.39 16.87
C HIS A 86 -11.64 -5.53 16.48
N SER A 87 -12.60 -5.85 17.36
CA SER A 87 -13.59 -6.90 17.08
C SER A 87 -14.46 -6.55 15.88
N THR A 88 -14.91 -5.29 15.79
CA THR A 88 -15.72 -4.79 14.66
C THR A 88 -14.95 -4.84 13.34
N GLN A 89 -13.63 -4.63 13.35
CA GLN A 89 -12.80 -4.76 12.14
C GLN A 89 -12.64 -6.22 11.71
N MET A 90 -12.54 -7.14 12.66
CA MET A 90 -12.52 -8.58 12.36
C MET A 90 -13.84 -9.04 11.76
N GLU A 91 -14.96 -8.57 12.32
CA GLU A 91 -16.32 -8.85 11.83
C GLU A 91 -16.60 -8.20 10.47
N GLY A 92 -16.04 -7.02 10.19
CA GLY A 92 -16.19 -6.35 8.90
C GLY A 92 -15.45 -7.04 7.74
N ASN A 93 -14.54 -7.97 8.03
CA ASN A 93 -13.81 -8.75 7.03
C ASN A 93 -14.48 -10.10 6.76
N VAL A 94 -13.96 -10.88 5.81
CA VAL A 94 -14.42 -12.26 5.60
C VAL A 94 -14.06 -13.10 6.82
N HIS A 95 -15.05 -13.63 7.53
CA HIS A 95 -14.88 -14.48 8.71
C HIS A 95 -15.91 -15.63 8.73
N SER A 96 -15.74 -16.59 9.63
CA SER A 96 -16.69 -17.70 9.85
C SER A 96 -16.95 -18.62 8.65
N LEU A 97 -15.92 -18.94 7.87
CA LEU A 97 -15.98 -19.87 6.74
C LEU A 97 -14.97 -21.01 6.93
N PHE A 98 -15.27 -22.21 6.41
CA PHE A 98 -14.33 -23.34 6.41
C PHE A 98 -13.15 -23.10 5.45
N SER A 99 -13.41 -22.49 4.29
CA SER A 99 -12.40 -22.07 3.32
C SER A 99 -12.95 -20.88 2.51
N TYR A 100 -12.08 -19.97 2.10
CA TYR A 100 -12.41 -18.85 1.21
C TYR A 100 -11.22 -18.54 0.30
N GLU A 101 -11.51 -18.16 -0.94
CA GLU A 101 -10.51 -17.67 -1.88
C GLU A 101 -10.74 -16.18 -2.12
N LYS A 102 -9.71 -15.37 -1.87
CA LYS A 102 -9.80 -13.91 -2.06
C LYS A 102 -9.53 -13.57 -3.52
N LYS A 103 -10.58 -13.53 -4.33
CA LYS A 103 -10.51 -12.98 -5.68
C LYS A 103 -10.67 -11.46 -5.65
N VAL A 104 -9.65 -10.74 -6.10
CA VAL A 104 -9.79 -9.35 -6.53
C VAL A 104 -10.50 -9.36 -7.88
N GLY A 105 -11.37 -8.39 -8.16
CA GLY A 105 -12.19 -8.32 -9.40
C GLY A 105 -11.41 -8.02 -10.67
N LEU A 106 -10.22 -8.61 -10.79
CA LEU A 106 -9.26 -8.51 -11.88
C LEU A 106 -9.18 -9.80 -12.69
N GLU A 107 -10.14 -10.72 -12.51
CA GLU A 107 -10.38 -11.89 -13.38
C GLU A 107 -11.61 -11.68 -14.25
#